data_AF-A0A1P8WJL6-F1
#
_entry.id   AF-A0A1P8WJL6-F1
#
_cell.length_a   1.000
_cell.length_b   1.000
_cell.length_c   1.000
_cell.angle_alpha   90.00
_cell.angle_beta   90.00
_cell.angle_gamma   90.00
#
_symmetry.space_group_name_H-M   'P 1'
#
loop_
_entity.id
_entity.type
_entity.pdbx_description
1 polymer ?
#
loop_
_entity_poly.entity_id
_entity_poly.type
_entity_poly.pdbx_seq_one_letter_code
_entity_poly.pdbx_strand_id
1 'polypeptide(L)'
;MPYMSSRKPVPLFDRQPRPLCPVCGETSYSPAGIHPQCAVRRLDDERMKKMKLRVAQGQQEKFQPPGDTSPWKRACPVCRATQHVRCKSCQCGHVFAMRPGVSPEQGEAL
;
A
#
# COMPACT_ATOMS: atom_id res chain seq x y z
N MET A 1 -70.52 -12.10 -12.99
CA MET A 1 -69.05 -12.24 -12.89
C MET A 1 -68.48 -10.90 -12.45
N PRO A 2 -68.26 -10.66 -11.15
CA PRO A 2 -67.74 -9.36 -10.69
C PRO A 2 -66.25 -9.24 -11.01
N TYR A 3 -65.90 -8.14 -11.67
CA TYR A 3 -64.55 -7.73 -12.02
C TYR A 3 -63.78 -7.39 -10.74
N MET A 4 -62.93 -8.29 -10.26
CA MET A 4 -62.00 -7.98 -9.18
C MET A 4 -60.95 -7.01 -9.71
N SER A 5 -61.14 -5.72 -9.39
CA SER A 5 -60.16 -4.67 -9.62
C SER A 5 -58.92 -4.96 -8.76
N SER A 6 -58.00 -5.77 -9.29
CA SER A 6 -56.73 -6.19 -8.68
C SER A 6 -55.70 -5.06 -8.62
N ARG A 7 -56.05 -3.90 -8.06
CA ARG A 7 -55.05 -2.86 -7.81
C ARG A 7 -54.23 -3.24 -6.60
N LYS A 8 -52.90 -3.25 -6.76
CA LYS A 8 -51.97 -3.54 -5.67
C LYS A 8 -52.18 -2.52 -4.53
N PRO A 9 -52.27 -2.96 -3.26
CA PRO A 9 -52.40 -2.05 -2.14
C PRO A 9 -51.19 -1.12 -2.07
N VAL A 10 -51.43 0.11 -1.60
CA VAL A 10 -50.37 1.09 -1.37
C VAL A 10 -49.40 0.51 -0.33
N PRO A 11 -48.08 0.52 -0.57
CA PRO A 11 -47.12 0.02 0.39
C PRO A 11 -47.23 0.78 1.71
N LEU A 12 -47.21 0.03 2.82
CA LEU A 12 -47.32 0.56 4.19
C LEU A 12 -46.15 1.47 4.61
N PHE A 13 -45.02 1.37 3.93
CA PHE A 13 -43.80 2.11 4.26
C PHE A 13 -43.26 2.84 3.04
N ASP A 14 -42.98 4.13 3.23
CA ASP A 14 -42.25 4.91 2.25
C ASP A 14 -40.82 4.38 2.15
N ARG A 15 -40.43 3.98 0.94
CA ARG A 15 -39.05 3.59 0.66
C ARG A 15 -38.20 4.85 0.68
N GLN A 16 -37.24 4.91 1.60
CA GLN A 16 -36.26 6.00 1.57
C GLN A 16 -35.54 6.01 0.21
N PRO A 17 -35.32 7.21 -0.37
CA PRO A 17 -34.57 7.33 -1.61
C PRO A 17 -33.16 6.78 -1.36
N ARG A 18 -32.76 5.84 -2.21
CA ARG A 18 -31.44 5.21 -2.08
C ARG A 18 -30.36 6.24 -2.45
N PRO A 19 -29.24 6.30 -1.70
CA PRO A 19 -28.17 7.23 -2.01
C PRO A 19 -27.54 6.91 -3.38
N LEU A 20 -27.22 7.94 -4.14
CA LEU A 20 -26.49 7.84 -5.40
C LEU A 20 -25.00 8.03 -5.15
N CYS A 21 -24.19 7.22 -5.83
CA CYS A 21 -22.74 7.28 -5.79
C CYS A 21 -22.26 8.58 -6.44
N PRO A 22 -21.47 9.43 -5.74
CA PRO A 22 -20.99 10.70 -6.30
C PRO A 22 -19.94 10.52 -7.41
N VAL A 23 -19.47 9.29 -7.63
CA VAL A 23 -18.39 8.99 -8.58
C VAL A 23 -18.95 8.45 -9.91
N CYS A 24 -20.04 7.69 -9.90
CA CYS A 24 -20.66 7.11 -11.10
C CYS A 24 -22.13 7.48 -11.30
N GLY A 25 -22.80 8.09 -10.31
CA GLY A 25 -24.22 8.45 -10.36
C GLY A 25 -25.20 7.30 -10.14
N GLU A 26 -24.71 6.07 -10.01
CA GLU A 26 -25.54 4.89 -9.78
C GLU A 26 -25.89 4.73 -8.30
N THR A 27 -26.96 3.99 -8.01
CA THR A 27 -27.36 3.70 -6.64
C THR A 27 -26.27 2.94 -5.88
N SER A 28 -25.86 3.47 -4.73
CA SER A 28 -24.97 2.78 -3.81
C SER A 28 -25.76 2.02 -2.76
N TYR A 29 -25.31 0.79 -2.49
CA TYR A 29 -25.81 -0.03 -1.38
C TYR A 29 -25.00 0.16 -0.09
N SER A 30 -23.95 0.98 -0.12
CA SER A 30 -23.14 1.25 1.07
C SER A 30 -23.81 2.31 1.95
N PRO A 31 -23.65 2.24 3.28
CA PRO A 31 -24.17 3.25 4.20
C PRO A 31 -23.56 4.64 3.96
N ALA A 32 -22.34 4.69 3.43
CA ALA A 32 -21.67 5.94 3.04
C ALA A 32 -22.13 6.50 1.68
N GLY A 33 -22.99 5.78 0.95
CA GLY A 33 -23.47 6.23 -0.36
C GLY A 33 -22.43 6.17 -1.49
N ILE A 34 -21.27 5.52 -1.30
CA ILE A 34 -20.23 5.33 -2.32
C ILE A 34 -19.86 3.85 -2.49
N HIS A 35 -19.72 3.38 -3.74
CA HIS A 35 -19.28 1.99 -3.97
C HIS A 35 -17.84 1.79 -3.51
N PRO A 36 -17.47 0.58 -3.04
CA PRO A 36 -16.11 0.28 -2.61
C PRO A 36 -15.06 0.61 -3.69
N GLN A 37 -15.29 0.21 -4.94
CA GLN A 37 -14.40 0.51 -6.07
C GLN A 37 -14.34 2.01 -6.37
N CYS A 38 -15.47 2.72 -6.26
CA CYS A 38 -15.53 4.17 -6.47
C CYS A 38 -14.77 4.94 -5.39
N ALA A 39 -14.81 4.47 -4.14
CA ALA A 39 -14.07 5.07 -3.03
C ALA A 39 -12.55 4.97 -3.25
N VAL A 40 -12.06 3.79 -3.66
CA VAL A 40 -10.65 3.59 -4.01
C VAL A 40 -10.23 4.50 -5.15
N ARG A 41 -11.01 4.55 -6.24
CA ARG A 41 -10.71 5.41 -7.39
C ARG A 41 -10.58 6.88 -7.00
N ARG A 42 -11.49 7.38 -6.17
CA ARG A 42 -11.45 8.76 -5.67
C ARG A 42 -10.17 9.05 -4.87
N LEU A 43 -9.75 8.12 -4.01
CA LEU A 43 -8.51 8.26 -3.24
C LEU A 43 -7.28 8.23 -4.13
N ASP A 44 -7.27 7.35 -5.13
CA ASP A 44 -6.18 7.26 -6.10
C ASP A 44 -6.08 8.53 -6.95
N ASP A 45 -7.20 9.10 -7.40
CA ASP A 45 -7.23 10.37 -8.14
C ASP A 45 -6.63 11.52 -7.32
N GLU A 46 -6.98 11.61 -6.04
CA GLU A 46 -6.41 12.60 -5.12
C GLU A 46 -4.90 12.39 -4.91
N ARG A 47 -4.48 11.14 -4.72
CA ARG A 47 -3.06 10.78 -4.57
C ARG A 47 -2.27 11.15 -5.83
N MET A 48 -2.80 10.82 -7.00
CA MET A 48 -2.17 11.12 -8.29
C MET A 48 -2.10 12.63 -8.55
N LYS A 49 -3.15 13.38 -8.19
CA LYS A 49 -3.12 14.85 -8.28
C LYS A 49 -2.02 15.44 -7.40
N LYS A 50 -1.90 14.99 -6.14
CA LYS A 50 -0.82 15.41 -5.24
C LYS A 50 0.56 15.06 -5.80
N MET A 51 0.72 13.85 -6.33
CA MET A 51 1.99 13.42 -6.93
C MET A 51 2.37 14.29 -8.14
N LYS A 52 1.42 14.57 -9.04
CA LYS A 52 1.64 15.46 -10.19
C LYS A 52 2.04 16.88 -9.75
N LEU A 53 1.39 17.43 -8.73
CA LEU A 53 1.74 18.74 -8.18
C LEU A 53 3.16 18.76 -7.61
N ARG A 54 3.56 17.73 -6.85
CA ARG A 54 4.92 17.63 -6.30
C ARG A 54 5.98 17.55 -7.40
N VAL A 55 5.72 16.77 -8.45
CA VAL A 55 6.61 16.70 -9.62
C VAL A 55 6.70 18.04 -10.34
N ALA A 56 5.57 18.72 -10.57
CA ALA A 56 5.54 20.04 -11.21
C ALA A 56 6.27 21.11 -10.39
N GLN A 57 6.23 21.00 -9.06
CA GLN A 57 6.96 21.89 -8.14
C GLN A 57 8.45 21.53 -8.01
N GLY A 58 8.95 20.55 -8.74
CA GLY A 58 10.34 20.10 -8.64
C GLY A 58 10.69 19.48 -7.28
N GLN A 59 9.69 19.15 -6.45
CA GLN A 59 9.87 18.50 -5.15
C GLN A 59 10.11 17.00 -5.35
N GLN A 60 11.21 16.67 -6.02
CA GLN A 60 11.79 15.34 -5.88
C GLN A 60 12.51 15.31 -4.53
N GLU A 61 11.79 14.90 -3.49
CA GLU A 61 12.46 14.47 -2.26
C GLU A 61 13.38 13.31 -2.64
N LYS A 62 14.68 13.61 -2.79
CA LYS A 62 15.70 12.58 -2.88
C LYS A 62 15.56 11.79 -1.59
N PHE A 63 15.11 10.53 -1.70
CA PHE A 63 15.09 9.61 -0.58
C PHE A 63 16.51 9.55 0.00
N GLN A 64 16.71 10.19 1.15
CA GLN A 64 17.94 10.04 1.91
C GLN A 64 17.73 8.81 2.78
N PRO A 65 18.45 7.70 2.53
CA PRO A 65 18.38 6.57 3.42
C PRO A 65 18.79 7.03 4.83
N PRO A 66 18.16 6.51 5.89
CA PRO A 66 18.54 6.83 7.25
C PRO A 66 19.94 6.23 7.53
N GLY A 67 20.98 7.06 7.38
CA GLY A 67 22.37 6.74 7.70
C GLY A 67 23.35 6.91 6.53
N ASP A 68 24.59 7.32 6.85
CA ASP A 68 25.70 7.50 5.90
C ASP A 68 26.26 6.18 5.33
N THR A 69 25.84 5.06 5.90
CA THR A 69 26.23 3.73 5.42
C THR A 69 25.28 3.29 4.32
N SER A 70 25.72 3.49 3.07
CA SER A 70 25.15 2.76 1.93
C SER A 70 25.01 1.28 2.32
N PRO A 71 23.88 0.61 2.01
CA PRO A 71 23.64 -0.79 2.37
C PRO A 71 24.75 -1.76 1.91
N TRP A 72 25.57 -1.33 0.95
CA TRP A 72 26.65 -2.08 0.33
C TRP A 72 28.02 -1.82 0.95
N LYS A 73 28.10 -0.98 1.97
CA LYS A 73 29.33 -0.62 2.68
C LYS A 73 29.24 -1.07 4.14
N ARG A 74 30.35 -1.58 4.66
CA ARG A 74 30.54 -1.93 6.08
C ARG A 74 31.86 -1.39 6.58
N ALA A 75 31.94 -1.05 7.86
CA ALA A 75 33.20 -0.69 8.50
C ALA A 75 33.92 -1.93 9.05
N CYS A 76 35.24 -1.99 8.91
CA CYS A 76 36.05 -3.00 9.58
C CYS A 76 36.07 -2.74 11.10
N PRO A 77 35.87 -3.75 11.97
CA PRO A 77 35.92 -3.55 13.43
C PRO A 77 37.33 -3.20 13.93
N VAL A 78 38.38 -3.57 13.19
CA VAL A 78 39.77 -3.36 13.58
C VAL A 78 40.27 -1.99 13.12
N CYS A 79 40.26 -1.73 11.81
CA CYS A 79 40.84 -0.51 11.25
C CYS A 79 39.80 0.56 10.86
N ARG A 80 38.50 0.29 11.04
CA ARG A 80 37.38 1.17 10.66
C ARG A 80 37.33 1.59 9.18
N ALA A 81 38.15 0.97 8.33
CA ALA A 81 38.08 1.20 6.89
C ALA A 81 36.73 0.75 6.33
N THR A 82 36.12 1.61 5.52
CA THR A 82 34.88 1.32 4.81
C THR A 82 35.17 0.38 3.65
N GLN A 83 34.65 -0.83 3.74
CA GLN A 83 34.83 -1.91 2.76
C GLN A 83 33.47 -2.26 2.15
N HIS A 84 33.48 -2.81 0.94
CA HIS A 84 32.26 -3.35 0.35
C HIS A 84 31.79 -4.59 1.14
N VAL A 85 30.48 -4.77 1.34
CA VAL A 85 29.92 -5.89 2.15
C VAL A 85 30.31 -7.27 1.62
N ARG A 86 30.59 -7.40 0.31
CA ARG A 86 31.06 -8.65 -0.32
C ARG A 86 32.56 -8.95 -0.11
N CYS A 87 33.36 -7.99 0.35
CA CYS A 87 34.80 -8.15 0.51
C CYS A 87 35.11 -9.03 1.73
N LYS A 88 35.49 -10.30 1.54
CA LYS A 88 35.65 -11.29 2.63
C LYS A 88 36.73 -10.92 3.65
N SER A 89 37.75 -10.18 3.23
CA SER A 89 38.88 -9.76 4.07
C SER A 89 39.12 -8.27 3.93
N CYS A 90 39.44 -7.61 5.04
CA CYS A 90 39.95 -6.25 5.03
C CYS A 90 41.45 -6.22 4.72
N GLN A 91 41.97 -5.09 4.23
CA GLN A 91 43.40 -4.87 4.02
C GLN A 91 44.23 -5.00 5.31
N CYS A 92 43.62 -4.79 6.48
CA CYS A 92 44.26 -5.02 7.78
C CYS A 92 44.36 -6.51 8.17
N GLY A 93 43.92 -7.43 7.32
CA GLY A 93 43.92 -8.87 7.59
C GLY A 93 42.66 -9.40 8.30
N HIS A 94 41.74 -8.54 8.72
CA HIS A 94 40.50 -8.99 9.37
C HIS A 94 39.57 -9.71 8.38
N VAL A 95 39.21 -10.96 8.68
CA VAL A 95 38.25 -11.75 7.90
C VAL A 95 36.85 -11.54 8.46
N PHE A 96 35.93 -11.07 7.62
CA PHE A 96 34.55 -10.88 8.01
C PHE A 96 33.82 -12.23 7.96
N ALA A 97 33.16 -12.60 9.06
CA ALA A 97 32.23 -13.72 9.05
C ALA A 97 31.15 -13.46 8.00
N MET A 98 31.08 -14.30 6.95
CA MET A 98 29.87 -14.36 6.14
C MET A 98 28.78 -14.85 7.08
N ARG A 99 27.68 -14.10 7.21
CA ARG A 99 26.52 -14.58 7.96
C ARG A 99 26.24 -16.00 7.45
N PRO A 100 26.29 -17.05 8.29
CA PRO A 100 25.75 -18.32 7.87
C PRO A 100 24.32 -18.04 7.45
N GLY A 101 24.01 -18.35 6.20
CA GLY A 101 22.63 -18.29 5.73
C GLY A 101 21.79 -19.06 6.72
N VAL A 102 20.62 -18.49 7.06
CA VAL A 102 19.58 -19.20 7.81
C VAL A 102 19.41 -20.57 7.16
N SER A 103 19.87 -21.63 7.82
CA SER A 103 19.61 -22.99 7.36
C SER A 103 18.09 -23.19 7.39
N PRO A 104 17.44 -23.58 6.28
CA PRO A 104 16.04 -23.95 6.28
C PRO A 104 15.92 -25.38 6.81
N GLU A 105 16.29 -25.61 8.07
CA GLU A 105 16.28 -26.94 8.67
C GLU A 105 15.66 -26.85 10.06
N GLN A 106 14.33 -26.71 10.10
CA GLN A 106 13.45 -27.12 11.20
C GLN A 106 11.99 -26.92 10.76
N GLY A 107 11.53 -27.88 9.96
CA GLY A 107 10.14 -28.03 9.52
C GLY A 107 9.78 -29.51 9.44
N GLU A 108 9.89 -30.22 10.56
CA GLU A 108 9.35 -31.56 10.86
C GLU A 108 9.28 -31.62 12.41
N ALA A 109 8.23 -32.08 13.08
CA ALA A 109 7.18 -33.02 12.71
C ALA A 109 5.90 -32.79 13.54
N LEU A 110 4.79 -33.22 12.92
CA LEU A 110 3.48 -33.70 13.42
C LEU A 110 3.13 -33.52 14.91
#